data_AF-A0A0T5PKE1-F1
#
_entry.id   AF-A0A0T5PKE1-F1
#
_cell.length_a   1.000
_cell.length_b   1.000
_cell.length_c   1.000
_cell.angle_alpha   90.00
_cell.angle_beta   90.00
_cell.angle_gamma   90.00
#
_symmetry.space_group_name_H-M   'P 1'
#
loop_
_entity.id
_entity.type
_entity.pdbx_description
1 polymer ?
#
loop_
_entity_poly.entity_id
_entity_poly.type
_entity_poly.pdbx_seq_one_letter_code
_entity_poly.pdbx_strand_id
1 'polypeptide(L)'
;QGGMVLSLTATIDNYLADVPADKKQITIHHLLSNSSGLPTNPPSMSFYDVIDSGIYTRQVLQLPLVAAPGERYHYSNLGYYLLAQLIEMASGQNWEAYIQQHILLPAGLTATGYRLADIPQHRLAINYGADPNWLQRAFRLQAKSRSVGDSLQHLRQQPGKRWFEGGGGFVSTAQDMQAWYLAMQAGQILTAASWQLMFTPHIAENTEKGSYYGYGWAIDKQHGFNRINHTGSNGYSYATFDYYPEVGLFIFTASNDIDNYPHPLLTEIKPSVLETVVAKDLAEP
;
A
#
# COMPACT_ATOMS: atom_id res chain seq x y z
N GLN A 1 16.82 -11.81 21.60
CA GLN A 1 15.82 -11.13 22.45
C GLN A 1 14.47 -11.37 21.78
N GLY A 2 13.57 -12.07 22.46
CA GLY A 2 12.29 -12.51 21.88
C GLY A 2 11.32 -11.34 21.82
N GLY A 3 11.14 -10.78 20.61
CA GLY A 3 10.06 -9.84 20.34
C GLY A 3 8.69 -10.52 20.46
N MET A 4 7.66 -9.72 20.69
CA MET A 4 6.28 -10.22 20.71
C MET A 4 5.90 -10.72 19.31
N VAL A 5 5.38 -11.94 19.22
CA VAL A 5 4.91 -12.49 17.94
C VAL A 5 3.46 -12.07 17.74
N LEU A 6 3.19 -11.39 16.63
CA LEU A 6 1.84 -11.01 16.22
C LEU A 6 1.11 -12.23 15.62
N SER A 7 -0.17 -12.42 15.99
CA SER A 7 -1.01 -13.49 15.47
C SER A 7 -2.17 -12.95 14.63
N LEU A 8 -2.41 -13.56 13.47
CA LEU A 8 -3.50 -13.16 12.56
C LEU A 8 -4.88 -13.21 13.23
N THR A 9 -5.10 -14.14 14.17
CA THR A 9 -6.36 -14.31 14.87
C THR A 9 -6.43 -13.54 16.19
N ALA A 10 -5.32 -12.96 16.64
CA ALA A 10 -5.33 -12.14 17.84
C ALA A 10 -6.05 -10.82 17.56
N THR A 11 -6.88 -10.43 18.52
CA THR A 11 -7.56 -9.14 18.54
C THR A 11 -6.58 -8.02 18.87
N ILE A 12 -6.87 -6.81 18.38
CA ILE A 12 -6.00 -5.65 18.56
C ILE A 12 -5.90 -5.20 20.02
N ASP A 13 -6.87 -5.55 20.88
CA ASP A 13 -6.88 -5.24 22.32
C ASP A 13 -5.92 -6.13 23.14
N ASN A 14 -5.37 -7.19 22.55
CA ASN A 14 -4.21 -7.89 23.12
C ASN A 14 -2.92 -7.07 23.05
N TYR A 15 -2.90 -6.03 22.22
CA TYR A 15 -1.70 -5.24 21.91
C TYR A 15 -1.86 -3.75 22.23
N LEU A 16 -3.07 -3.22 22.05
CA LEU A 16 -3.42 -1.82 22.28
C LEU A 16 -4.19 -1.67 23.59
N ALA A 17 -3.84 -0.65 24.38
CA ALA A 17 -4.60 -0.26 25.55
C ALA A 17 -5.87 0.53 25.17
N ASP A 18 -6.87 0.54 26.06
CA ASP A 18 -8.07 1.37 25.97
C ASP A 18 -8.88 1.22 24.66
N VAL A 19 -8.87 0.02 24.06
CA VAL A 19 -9.66 -0.29 22.85
C VAL A 19 -11.16 -0.26 23.16
N PRO A 20 -11.95 0.59 22.47
CA PRO A 20 -13.40 0.65 22.64
C PRO A 20 -14.10 -0.67 22.32
N ALA A 21 -15.23 -0.92 22.97
CA ALA A 21 -15.92 -2.21 22.94
C ALA A 21 -16.28 -2.68 21.51
N ASP A 22 -16.67 -1.76 20.63
CA ASP A 22 -17.01 -2.04 19.22
C ASP A 22 -15.80 -2.47 18.37
N LYS A 23 -14.58 -2.21 18.84
CA LYS A 23 -13.32 -2.49 18.13
C LYS A 23 -12.53 -3.65 18.71
N LYS A 24 -12.91 -4.18 19.88
CA LYS A 24 -12.23 -5.31 20.52
C LYS A 24 -12.22 -6.58 19.67
N GLN A 25 -13.18 -6.73 18.74
CA GLN A 25 -13.24 -7.89 17.83
C GLN A 25 -12.40 -7.70 16.55
N ILE A 26 -11.76 -6.54 16.36
CA ILE A 26 -10.85 -6.34 15.22
C ILE A 26 -9.61 -7.21 15.46
N THR A 27 -9.26 -8.04 14.48
CA THR A 27 -8.07 -8.89 14.49
C THR A 27 -7.02 -8.37 13.52
N ILE A 28 -5.80 -8.90 13.60
CA ILE A 28 -4.75 -8.60 12.60
C ILE A 28 -5.18 -9.06 11.20
N HIS A 29 -5.88 -10.19 11.09
CA HIS A 29 -6.52 -10.62 9.85
C HIS A 29 -7.46 -9.54 9.30
N HIS A 30 -8.34 -8.96 10.14
CA HIS A 30 -9.27 -7.92 9.70
C HIS A 30 -8.56 -6.66 9.19
N LEU A 31 -7.43 -6.29 9.80
CA LEU A 31 -6.63 -5.15 9.34
C LEU A 31 -5.97 -5.43 7.98
N LEU A 32 -5.33 -6.60 7.82
CA LEU A 32 -4.63 -6.96 6.59
C LEU A 32 -5.58 -7.17 5.39
N SER A 33 -6.76 -7.75 5.63
CA SER A 33 -7.76 -8.03 4.59
C SER A 33 -8.71 -6.86 4.31
N ASN A 34 -8.48 -5.69 4.91
CA ASN A 34 -9.39 -4.53 4.79
C ASN A 34 -10.84 -4.86 5.16
N SER A 35 -11.03 -5.62 6.24
CA SER A 35 -12.35 -6.00 6.78
C SER A 35 -12.58 -5.54 8.21
N SER A 36 -11.75 -4.63 8.72
CA SER A 36 -11.84 -4.10 10.09
C SER A 36 -13.04 -3.19 10.36
N GLY A 37 -13.65 -2.64 9.30
CA GLY A 37 -14.70 -1.64 9.41
C GLY A 37 -14.19 -0.22 9.73
N LEU A 38 -12.88 0.01 9.82
CA LEU A 38 -12.33 1.35 9.98
C LEU A 38 -12.57 2.20 8.73
N PRO A 39 -12.77 3.53 8.87
CA PRO A 39 -12.91 4.41 7.72
C PRO A 39 -11.63 4.44 6.87
N THR A 40 -11.75 4.87 5.61
CA THR A 40 -10.63 4.83 4.67
C THR A 40 -9.47 5.72 5.10
N ASN A 41 -9.80 6.95 5.46
CA ASN A 41 -8.89 8.02 5.82
C ASN A 41 -9.47 8.78 7.03
N PRO A 42 -8.64 9.51 7.79
CA PRO A 42 -9.14 10.49 8.75
C PRO A 42 -9.94 11.59 8.03
N PRO A 43 -10.98 12.16 8.66
CA PRO A 43 -11.91 13.10 8.00
C PRO A 43 -11.31 14.48 7.72
N SER A 44 -10.20 14.86 8.35
CA SER A 44 -9.68 16.24 8.30
C SER A 44 -8.15 16.31 8.28
N MET A 45 -7.49 15.28 7.73
CA MET A 45 -6.03 15.27 7.59
C MET A 45 -5.62 14.93 6.17
N SER A 46 -4.57 15.60 5.71
CA SER A 46 -3.87 15.25 4.47
C SER A 46 -2.93 14.08 4.72
N PHE A 47 -2.63 13.26 3.69
CA PHE A 47 -1.78 12.05 3.83
C PHE A 47 -0.48 12.28 4.62
N TYR A 48 0.11 13.46 4.50
CA TYR A 48 1.42 13.76 5.07
C TYR A 48 1.39 14.72 6.26
N ASP A 49 0.26 14.79 6.97
CA ASP A 49 0.20 15.52 8.24
C ASP A 49 1.02 14.79 9.32
N VAL A 50 1.78 15.58 10.09
CA VAL A 50 2.61 15.10 11.20
C VAL A 50 1.72 14.72 12.37
N ILE A 51 2.04 13.61 13.05
CA ILE A 51 1.31 13.14 14.22
C ILE A 51 2.19 12.81 15.41
N ASP A 52 1.60 12.87 16.60
CA ASP A 52 2.01 12.07 17.75
C ASP A 52 1.28 10.72 17.68
N SER A 53 2.02 9.61 17.59
CA SER A 53 1.41 8.29 17.38
C SER A 53 0.53 7.83 18.54
N GLY A 54 0.88 8.18 19.78
CA GLY A 54 0.10 7.80 20.95
C GLY A 54 -1.26 8.50 20.99
N ILE A 55 -1.27 9.82 20.73
CA ILE A 55 -2.51 10.61 20.62
C ILE A 55 -3.33 10.15 19.42
N TYR A 56 -2.69 10.00 18.26
CA TYR A 56 -3.39 9.69 17.02
C TYR A 56 -3.98 8.27 17.01
N THR A 57 -3.28 7.27 17.56
CA THR A 57 -3.83 5.92 17.70
C THR A 57 -5.12 5.93 18.52
N ARG A 58 -5.16 6.68 19.63
CA ARG A 58 -6.39 6.84 20.42
C ARG A 58 -7.49 7.51 19.61
N GLN A 59 -7.18 8.54 18.81
CA GLN A 59 -8.15 9.20 17.94
C GLN A 59 -8.73 8.24 16.89
N VAL A 60 -7.89 7.42 16.25
CA VAL A 60 -8.32 6.40 15.28
C VAL A 60 -9.28 5.39 15.93
N LEU A 61 -8.97 4.93 17.16
CA LEU A 61 -9.84 4.02 17.90
C LEU A 61 -11.19 4.65 18.29
N GLN A 62 -11.32 5.98 18.33
CA GLN A 62 -12.59 6.66 18.60
C GLN A 62 -13.44 6.91 17.34
N LEU A 63 -12.90 6.65 16.15
CA LEU A 63 -13.68 6.82 14.92
C LEU A 63 -14.81 5.77 14.84
N PRO A 64 -16.00 6.15 14.33
CA PRO A 64 -17.07 5.21 14.12
C PRO A 64 -16.69 4.19 13.05
N LEU A 65 -17.04 2.93 13.25
CA LEU A 65 -16.90 1.90 12.23
C LEU A 65 -17.95 2.08 11.13
N VAL A 66 -17.56 1.82 9.88
CA VAL A 66 -18.45 1.84 8.71
C VAL A 66 -19.13 0.49 8.44
N ALA A 67 -18.69 -0.55 9.15
CA ALA A 67 -19.21 -1.92 9.15
C ALA A 67 -18.70 -2.64 10.42
N ALA A 68 -19.35 -3.72 10.83
CA ALA A 68 -18.79 -4.56 11.89
C ALA A 68 -17.49 -5.26 11.42
N PRO A 69 -16.55 -5.57 12.33
CA PRO A 69 -15.33 -6.30 11.98
C PRO A 69 -15.66 -7.65 11.31
N GLY A 70 -15.07 -7.89 10.14
CA GLY A 70 -15.28 -9.09 9.32
C GLY A 70 -16.54 -9.06 8.44
N GLU A 71 -17.41 -8.04 8.55
CA GLU A 71 -18.70 -8.01 7.84
C GLU A 71 -18.54 -7.86 6.33
N ARG A 72 -17.70 -6.91 5.88
CA ARG A 72 -17.47 -6.63 4.46
C ARG A 72 -16.13 -5.96 4.23
N TYR A 73 -15.69 -6.00 2.97
CA TYR A 73 -14.52 -5.26 2.54
C TYR A 73 -14.78 -3.74 2.61
N HIS A 74 -13.83 -3.03 3.20
CA HIS A 74 -13.74 -1.58 3.17
C HIS A 74 -12.26 -1.18 3.28
N TYR A 75 -11.69 -0.69 2.18
CA TYR A 75 -10.28 -0.27 2.14
C TYR A 75 -9.97 0.80 3.20
N SER A 76 -8.95 0.56 4.04
CA SER A 76 -8.60 1.45 5.14
C SER A 76 -7.10 1.65 5.31
N ASN A 77 -6.63 2.86 4.98
CA ASN A 77 -5.28 3.30 5.31
C ASN A 77 -5.08 3.37 6.83
N LEU A 78 -6.15 3.63 7.59
CA LEU A 78 -6.12 3.60 9.05
C LEU A 78 -5.87 2.19 9.60
N GLY A 79 -6.37 1.15 8.92
CA GLY A 79 -6.05 -0.23 9.27
C GLY A 79 -4.56 -0.53 9.12
N TYR A 80 -3.97 -0.07 8.01
CA TYR A 80 -2.52 -0.20 7.75
C TYR A 80 -1.66 0.67 8.68
N TYR A 81 -2.16 1.85 9.07
CA TYR A 81 -1.55 2.66 10.12
C TYR A 81 -1.47 1.90 11.45
N LEU A 82 -2.56 1.23 11.86
CA LEU A 82 -2.55 0.43 13.09
C LEU A 82 -1.57 -0.75 12.97
N LEU A 83 -1.49 -1.42 11.82
CA LEU A 83 -0.49 -2.47 11.58
C LEU A 83 0.94 -1.93 11.74
N ALA A 84 1.24 -0.74 11.24
CA ALA A 84 2.54 -0.11 11.45
C ALA A 84 2.83 0.12 12.94
N GLN A 85 1.83 0.59 13.72
CA GLN A 85 2.01 0.75 15.18
C GLN A 85 2.22 -0.59 15.89
N LEU A 86 1.48 -1.64 15.51
CA LEU A 86 1.64 -2.99 16.05
C LEU A 86 3.04 -3.57 15.79
N ILE A 87 3.60 -3.32 14.61
CA ILE A 87 5.00 -3.70 14.30
C ILE A 87 5.98 -2.99 15.23
N GLU A 88 5.82 -1.69 15.46
CA GLU A 88 6.70 -0.96 16.39
C GLU A 88 6.63 -1.50 17.81
N MET A 89 5.42 -1.72 18.32
CA MET A 89 5.22 -2.26 19.66
C MET A 89 5.81 -3.67 19.80
N ALA A 90 5.61 -4.53 18.80
CA ALA A 90 6.06 -5.91 18.83
C ALA A 90 7.59 -6.05 18.72
N SER A 91 8.20 -5.20 17.88
CA SER A 91 9.64 -5.24 17.59
C SER A 91 10.48 -4.35 18.52
N GLY A 92 9.88 -3.34 19.15
CA GLY A 92 10.59 -2.27 19.85
C GLY A 92 11.37 -1.33 18.93
N GLN A 93 11.16 -1.41 17.61
CA GLN A 93 11.85 -0.61 16.60
C GLN A 93 10.91 0.41 15.96
N ASN A 94 11.45 1.48 15.38
CA ASN A 94 10.67 2.31 14.48
C ASN A 94 10.20 1.48 13.27
N TRP A 95 8.97 1.68 12.82
CA TRP A 95 8.35 0.85 11.79
C TRP A 95 9.17 0.87 10.50
N GLU A 96 9.56 2.05 10.03
CA GLU A 96 10.32 2.16 8.79
C GLU A 96 11.70 1.51 8.91
N ALA A 97 12.37 1.66 10.07
CA ALA A 97 13.65 0.99 10.32
C ALA A 97 13.49 -0.53 10.31
N TYR A 98 12.42 -1.06 10.91
CA TYR A 98 12.10 -2.49 10.88
C TYR A 98 11.88 -2.97 9.43
N ILE A 99 11.08 -2.26 8.64
CA ILE A 99 10.83 -2.60 7.23
C ILE A 99 12.13 -2.54 6.42
N GLN A 100 12.96 -1.52 6.63
CA GLN A 100 14.25 -1.41 5.94
C GLN A 100 15.16 -2.60 6.26
N GLN A 101 15.33 -2.93 7.54
CA GLN A 101 16.26 -3.97 8.00
C GLN A 101 15.79 -5.39 7.66
N HIS A 102 14.49 -5.66 7.77
CA HIS A 102 13.94 -7.01 7.70
C HIS A 102 13.27 -7.33 6.36
N ILE A 103 12.97 -6.33 5.53
CA ILE A 103 12.28 -6.53 4.25
C ILE A 103 13.07 -5.94 3.09
N LEU A 104 13.35 -4.63 3.11
CA LEU A 104 13.94 -3.95 1.94
C LEU A 104 15.38 -4.42 1.66
N LEU A 105 16.26 -4.35 2.67
CA LEU A 105 17.65 -4.74 2.49
C LEU A 105 17.81 -6.23 2.16
N PRO A 106 17.13 -7.17 2.83
CA PRO A 106 17.25 -8.59 2.46
C PRO A 106 16.68 -8.92 1.08
N ALA A 107 15.71 -8.15 0.57
CA ALA A 107 15.20 -8.28 -0.80
C ALA A 107 16.02 -7.48 -1.84
N GLY A 108 17.08 -6.76 -1.43
CA GLY A 108 17.95 -5.99 -2.32
C GLY A 108 17.40 -4.63 -2.76
N LEU A 109 16.35 -4.11 -2.12
CA LEU A 109 15.69 -2.85 -2.45
C LEU A 109 16.44 -1.66 -1.84
N THR A 110 17.60 -1.35 -2.40
CA THR A 110 18.51 -0.30 -1.87
C THR A 110 18.15 1.12 -2.27
N ALA A 111 17.23 1.31 -3.22
CA ALA A 111 16.72 2.61 -3.66
C ALA A 111 15.25 2.82 -3.27
N THR A 112 14.74 2.02 -2.33
CA THR A 112 13.37 2.08 -1.82
C THR A 112 13.35 2.53 -0.37
N GLY A 113 12.38 3.37 -0.01
CA GLY A 113 12.15 3.77 1.38
C GLY A 113 11.29 5.01 1.49
N TYR A 114 11.24 5.61 2.68
CA TYR A 114 10.37 6.75 2.95
C TYR A 114 11.05 7.88 3.75
N ARG A 115 10.80 7.98 5.05
CA ARG A 115 11.22 9.10 5.91
C ARG A 115 12.62 8.93 6.47
N LEU A 116 13.05 7.70 6.74
CA LEU A 116 14.40 7.37 7.22
C LEU A 116 15.38 7.07 6.08
N ALA A 117 14.88 6.90 4.86
CA ALA A 117 15.72 6.65 3.71
C ALA A 117 16.47 7.92 3.26
N ASP A 118 17.80 7.81 3.14
CA ASP A 118 18.65 8.86 2.57
C ASP A 118 18.67 8.76 1.05
N ILE A 119 17.60 9.25 0.42
CA ILE A 119 17.44 9.24 -1.04
C ILE A 119 17.85 10.61 -1.59
N PRO A 120 18.90 10.70 -2.41
CA PRO A 120 19.33 11.96 -2.99
C PRO A 120 18.21 12.61 -3.83
N GLN A 121 17.96 13.90 -3.62
CA GLN A 121 16.85 14.61 -4.27
C GLN A 121 16.88 14.50 -5.81
N HIS A 122 18.06 14.48 -6.41
CA HIS A 122 18.22 14.36 -7.87
C HIS A 122 17.77 13.00 -8.44
N ARG A 123 17.55 11.99 -7.59
CA ARG A 123 16.98 10.69 -7.97
C ARG A 123 15.46 10.64 -7.85
N LEU A 124 14.83 11.66 -7.26
CA LEU A 124 13.38 11.72 -7.10
C LEU A 124 12.75 12.35 -8.35
N ALA A 125 11.69 11.72 -8.84
CA ALA A 125 10.87 12.33 -9.87
C ALA A 125 10.15 13.56 -9.31
N ILE A 126 10.09 14.63 -10.12
CA ILE A 126 9.23 15.78 -9.86
C ILE A 126 7.82 15.40 -10.28
N ASN A 127 6.85 15.59 -9.40
CA ASN A 127 5.46 15.31 -9.72
C ASN A 127 4.78 16.51 -10.40
N TYR A 128 3.78 16.21 -11.21
CA TYR A 128 2.99 17.15 -11.99
C TYR A 128 1.50 16.91 -11.74
N GLY A 129 0.74 18.01 -11.67
CA GLY A 129 -0.70 17.93 -11.52
C GLY A 129 -1.36 19.29 -11.34
N ALA A 130 -2.67 19.32 -11.50
CA ALA A 130 -3.50 20.49 -11.33
C ALA A 130 -3.73 20.69 -9.84
N ASP A 131 -3.14 21.75 -9.30
CA ASP A 131 -3.30 22.12 -7.90
C ASP A 131 -4.08 23.43 -7.79
N PRO A 132 -5.43 23.36 -7.72
CA PRO A 132 -6.27 24.55 -7.67
C PRO A 132 -6.14 25.27 -6.33
N ASN A 133 -5.92 26.58 -6.39
CA ASN A 133 -5.97 27.43 -5.20
C ASN A 133 -7.42 27.58 -4.68
N TRP A 134 -7.58 28.23 -3.53
CA TRP A 134 -8.89 28.35 -2.87
C TRP A 134 -9.97 28.99 -3.76
N LEU A 135 -9.62 30.01 -4.57
CA LEU A 135 -10.54 30.64 -5.52
C LEU A 135 -10.96 29.65 -6.60
N GLN A 136 -10.00 28.94 -7.18
CA GLN A 136 -10.27 27.94 -8.22
C GLN A 136 -11.18 26.81 -7.70
N ARG A 137 -10.99 26.37 -6.44
CA ARG A 137 -11.88 25.39 -5.79
C ARG A 137 -13.28 25.96 -5.57
N ALA A 138 -13.40 27.17 -5.02
CA ALA A 138 -14.68 27.81 -4.73
C ALA A 138 -15.55 28.02 -5.98
N PHE A 139 -14.91 28.34 -7.11
CA PHE A 139 -15.59 28.62 -8.37
C PHE A 139 -15.51 27.48 -9.39
N ARG A 140 -15.02 26.30 -9.01
CA ARG A 140 -14.82 25.12 -9.91
C ARG A 140 -14.06 25.48 -11.19
N LEU A 141 -13.08 26.37 -11.09
CA LEU A 141 -12.23 26.75 -12.21
C LEU A 141 -11.16 25.68 -12.43
N GLN A 142 -10.94 25.32 -13.69
CA GLN A 142 -9.92 24.33 -14.05
C GLN A 142 -8.51 24.91 -13.80
N ALA A 143 -7.72 24.21 -12.99
CA ALA A 143 -6.29 24.49 -12.84
C ALA A 143 -5.50 23.82 -13.95
N LYS A 144 -4.38 24.42 -14.36
CA LYS A 144 -3.44 23.83 -15.30
C LYS A 144 -2.45 22.95 -14.54
N SER A 145 -2.06 21.83 -15.15
CA SER A 145 -0.96 20.99 -14.63
C SER A 145 0.32 21.81 -14.49
N ARG A 146 1.00 21.64 -13.36
CA ARG A 146 2.28 22.29 -13.03
C ARG A 146 3.12 21.35 -12.17
N SER A 147 4.41 21.65 -12.05
CA SER A 147 5.25 20.99 -11.05
C SER A 147 4.72 21.27 -9.64
N VAL A 148 4.57 20.21 -8.85
CA VAL A 148 4.13 20.25 -7.44
C VAL A 148 5.22 19.75 -6.48
N GLY A 149 6.45 19.61 -6.97
CA GLY A 149 7.60 19.10 -6.19
C GLY A 149 7.74 17.58 -6.21
N ASP A 150 8.78 17.08 -5.55
CA ASP A 150 9.02 15.64 -5.39
C ASP A 150 8.26 15.03 -4.22
N SER A 151 8.08 13.71 -4.25
CA SER A 151 7.30 12.94 -3.28
C SER A 151 7.82 13.02 -1.84
N LEU A 152 9.06 13.43 -1.60
CA LEU A 152 9.63 13.56 -0.24
C LEU A 152 9.77 15.03 0.21
N GLN A 153 9.30 16.00 -0.59
CA GLN A 153 9.42 17.42 -0.26
C GLN A 153 8.74 17.77 1.07
N HIS A 154 7.58 17.16 1.35
CA HIS A 154 6.84 17.38 2.58
C HIS A 154 7.64 17.00 3.85
N LEU A 155 8.53 16.00 3.76
CA LEU A 155 9.38 15.58 4.88
C LEU A 155 10.46 16.61 5.18
N ARG A 156 11.03 17.23 4.13
CA ARG A 156 12.04 18.28 4.26
C ARG A 156 11.44 19.57 4.83
N GLN A 157 10.19 19.87 4.49
CA GLN A 157 9.47 21.04 4.99
C GLN A 157 9.00 20.86 6.44
N GLN A 158 8.52 19.67 6.79
CA GLN A 158 8.01 19.37 8.12
C GLN A 158 8.49 17.98 8.56
N PRO A 159 9.61 17.86 9.26
CA PRO A 159 10.07 16.56 9.75
C PRO A 159 9.09 15.96 10.76
N GLY A 160 8.98 14.62 10.78
CA GLY A 160 8.17 13.92 11.79
C GLY A 160 7.40 12.73 11.24
N LYS A 161 6.88 11.91 12.15
CA LYS A 161 6.08 10.73 11.82
C LYS A 161 4.78 11.11 11.12
N ARG A 162 4.40 10.33 10.10
CA ARG A 162 3.16 10.55 9.33
C ARG A 162 2.10 9.52 9.71
N TRP A 163 0.84 9.92 9.73
CA TRP A 163 -0.24 8.96 9.95
C TRP A 163 -0.39 7.95 8.81
N PHE A 164 0.05 8.32 7.61
CA PHE A 164 -0.01 7.46 6.43
C PHE A 164 1.10 6.40 6.38
N GLU A 165 2.00 6.35 7.38
CA GLU A 165 2.93 5.24 7.56
C GLU A 165 2.15 3.91 7.66
N GLY A 166 2.62 2.87 6.96
CA GLY A 166 1.90 1.62 6.75
C GLY A 166 0.94 1.64 5.56
N GLY A 167 0.23 2.75 5.32
CA GLY A 167 -0.70 2.91 4.20
C GLY A 167 -0.05 3.34 2.87
N GLY A 168 1.14 3.95 2.93
CA GLY A 168 1.92 4.31 1.75
C GLY A 168 3.09 5.24 2.07
N GLY A 169 3.48 6.06 1.10
CA GLY A 169 4.56 7.05 1.22
C GLY A 169 5.92 6.60 0.68
N PHE A 170 6.14 5.29 0.55
CA PHE A 170 7.39 4.77 0.00
C PHE A 170 7.61 5.26 -1.44
N VAL A 171 8.85 5.66 -1.72
CA VAL A 171 9.35 5.85 -3.09
C VAL A 171 10.22 4.65 -3.46
N SER A 172 10.28 4.34 -4.75
CA SER A 172 11.06 3.20 -5.26
C SER A 172 11.46 3.44 -6.72
N THR A 173 12.10 2.43 -7.33
CA THR A 173 12.51 2.40 -8.74
C THR A 173 11.94 1.17 -9.42
N ALA A 174 11.88 1.17 -10.75
CA ALA A 174 11.48 -0.03 -11.51
C ALA A 174 12.43 -1.21 -11.26
N GLN A 175 13.72 -0.93 -11.07
CA GLN A 175 14.75 -1.93 -10.75
C GLN A 175 14.51 -2.56 -9.37
N ASP A 176 14.20 -1.76 -8.36
CA ASP A 176 13.87 -2.27 -7.02
C ASP A 176 12.55 -3.06 -7.01
N MET A 177 11.57 -2.67 -7.83
CA MET A 177 10.32 -3.43 -7.97
C MET A 177 10.54 -4.77 -8.70
N GLN A 178 11.47 -4.82 -9.65
CA GLN A 178 11.94 -6.10 -10.21
C GLN A 178 12.65 -6.95 -9.15
N ALA A 179 13.54 -6.35 -8.35
CA ALA A 179 14.22 -7.06 -7.27
C ALA A 179 13.21 -7.61 -6.24
N TRP A 180 12.17 -6.84 -5.90
CA TRP A 180 11.07 -7.28 -5.05
C TRP A 180 10.38 -8.52 -5.63
N TYR A 181 10.00 -8.48 -6.90
CA TYR A 181 9.41 -9.63 -7.58
C TYR A 181 10.31 -10.88 -7.49
N LEU A 182 11.61 -10.74 -7.77
CA LEU A 182 12.55 -11.87 -7.69
C LEU A 182 12.72 -12.39 -6.26
N ALA A 183 12.76 -11.52 -5.26
CA ALA A 183 12.85 -11.90 -3.84
C ALA A 183 11.61 -12.66 -3.37
N MET A 184 10.42 -12.28 -3.87
CA MET A 184 9.18 -13.02 -3.63
C MET A 184 9.27 -14.44 -4.20
N GLN A 185 9.68 -14.58 -5.47
CA GLN A 185 9.84 -15.90 -6.12
C GLN A 185 10.87 -16.78 -5.42
N ALA A 186 11.96 -16.19 -4.95
CA ALA A 186 13.04 -16.90 -4.27
C ALA A 186 12.73 -17.25 -2.81
N GLY A 187 11.60 -16.81 -2.25
CA GLY A 187 11.24 -17.06 -0.84
C GLY A 187 12.20 -16.42 0.16
N GLN A 188 12.84 -15.30 -0.18
CA GLN A 188 13.91 -14.69 0.62
C GLN A 188 13.41 -13.99 1.90
N ILE A 189 12.16 -13.53 1.92
CA ILE A 189 11.58 -12.75 3.04
C ILE A 189 10.56 -13.58 3.83
N LEU A 190 9.67 -14.25 3.10
CA LEU A 190 8.59 -15.05 3.66
C LEU A 190 8.69 -16.47 3.13
N THR A 191 8.21 -17.42 3.93
CA THR A 191 8.06 -18.81 3.49
C THR A 191 7.05 -18.91 2.34
N ALA A 192 7.14 -19.97 1.53
CA ALA A 192 6.16 -20.23 0.48
C ALA A 192 4.71 -20.28 1.02
N ALA A 193 4.50 -20.87 2.19
CA ALA A 193 3.19 -20.92 2.85
C ALA A 193 2.69 -19.52 3.24
N SER A 194 3.58 -18.64 3.69
CA SER A 194 3.24 -17.25 4.02
C SER A 194 2.87 -16.44 2.79
N TRP A 195 3.58 -16.62 1.67
CA TRP A 195 3.20 -15.98 0.39
C TRP A 195 1.86 -16.49 -0.13
N GLN A 196 1.62 -17.80 -0.09
CA GLN A 196 0.32 -18.37 -0.47
C GLN A 196 -0.81 -17.81 0.40
N LEU A 197 -0.59 -17.69 1.70
CA LEU A 197 -1.58 -17.11 2.62
C LEU A 197 -1.84 -15.63 2.32
N MET A 198 -0.80 -14.87 1.97
CA MET A 198 -0.90 -13.46 1.59
C MET A 198 -1.74 -13.26 0.32
N PHE A 199 -1.66 -14.19 -0.64
CA PHE A 199 -2.40 -14.17 -1.90
C PHE A 199 -3.71 -14.97 -1.86
N THR A 200 -4.14 -15.43 -0.68
CA THR A 200 -5.43 -16.11 -0.55
C THR A 200 -6.57 -15.08 -0.60
N PRO A 201 -7.63 -15.31 -1.39
CA PRO A 201 -8.85 -14.49 -1.37
C PRO A 201 -9.55 -14.54 0.00
N HIS A 202 -9.29 -13.57 0.88
CA HIS A 202 -9.83 -13.56 2.24
C HIS A 202 -11.23 -12.93 2.33
N ILE A 203 -11.49 -11.91 1.52
CA ILE A 203 -12.77 -11.22 1.48
C ILE A 203 -13.11 -10.75 0.07
N ALA A 204 -14.40 -10.75 -0.29
CA ALA A 204 -14.83 -10.20 -1.57
C ALA A 204 -14.73 -8.68 -1.56
N GLU A 205 -13.93 -8.12 -2.47
CA GLU A 205 -13.81 -6.67 -2.69
C GLU A 205 -14.94 -6.18 -3.62
N ASN A 206 -15.20 -6.93 -4.69
CA ASN A 206 -16.27 -6.65 -5.63
C ASN A 206 -16.77 -7.98 -6.23
N THR A 207 -17.90 -8.47 -5.74
CA THR A 207 -18.49 -9.74 -6.17
C THR A 207 -18.91 -9.73 -7.65
N GLU A 208 -19.41 -8.60 -8.16
CA GLU A 208 -19.83 -8.46 -9.56
C GLU A 208 -18.65 -8.59 -10.53
N LYS A 209 -17.48 -8.10 -10.13
CA LYS A 209 -16.24 -8.19 -10.91
C LYS A 209 -15.41 -9.43 -10.59
N GLY A 210 -15.85 -10.26 -9.65
CA GLY A 210 -15.06 -11.40 -9.16
C GLY A 210 -13.73 -10.98 -8.53
N SER A 211 -13.65 -9.78 -7.95
CA SER A 211 -12.46 -9.28 -7.24
C SER A 211 -12.53 -9.59 -5.76
N TYR A 212 -11.40 -10.03 -5.21
CA TYR A 212 -11.20 -10.34 -3.80
C TYR A 212 -9.99 -9.60 -3.28
N TYR A 213 -9.87 -9.53 -1.95
CA TYR A 213 -8.71 -8.96 -1.28
C TYR A 213 -8.03 -10.00 -0.40
N GLY A 214 -6.72 -10.13 -0.57
CA GLY A 214 -5.82 -10.91 0.26
C GLY A 214 -5.27 -10.07 1.41
N TYR A 215 -4.02 -10.33 1.82
CA TYR A 215 -3.33 -9.46 2.78
C TYR A 215 -2.51 -8.41 2.05
N GLY A 216 -3.13 -7.27 1.76
CA GLY A 216 -2.49 -6.15 1.05
C GLY A 216 -2.39 -6.32 -0.46
N TRP A 217 -3.22 -7.20 -1.03
CA TRP A 217 -3.25 -7.49 -2.46
C TRP A 217 -4.68 -7.66 -2.94
N ALA A 218 -5.05 -6.98 -4.02
CA ALA A 218 -6.25 -7.31 -4.79
C ALA A 218 -5.98 -8.56 -5.64
N ILE A 219 -7.00 -9.40 -5.76
CA ILE A 219 -6.92 -10.69 -6.46
C ILE A 219 -8.15 -10.77 -7.36
N ASP A 220 -7.92 -10.71 -8.66
CA ASP A 220 -8.95 -10.85 -9.67
C ASP A 220 -8.46 -11.74 -10.82
N LYS A 221 -9.27 -11.82 -11.88
CA LYS A 221 -8.88 -12.50 -13.12
C LYS A 221 -8.80 -11.51 -14.27
N GLN A 222 -7.74 -11.62 -15.05
CA GLN A 222 -7.56 -10.87 -16.28
C GLN A 222 -7.12 -11.82 -17.41
N HIS A 223 -7.85 -11.82 -18.52
CA HIS A 223 -7.62 -12.74 -19.66
C HIS A 223 -7.54 -14.24 -19.26
N GLY A 224 -8.29 -14.65 -18.24
CA GLY A 224 -8.34 -16.04 -17.77
C GLY A 224 -7.29 -16.42 -16.72
N PHE A 225 -6.29 -15.58 -16.49
CA PHE A 225 -5.24 -15.79 -15.49
C PHE A 225 -5.57 -15.08 -14.17
N ASN A 226 -5.14 -15.65 -13.05
CA ASN A 226 -5.20 -14.93 -11.78
C ASN A 226 -4.20 -13.77 -11.81
N ARG A 227 -4.65 -12.63 -11.30
CA ARG A 227 -3.84 -11.43 -11.19
C ARG A 227 -3.83 -10.96 -9.74
N ILE A 228 -2.64 -11.01 -9.15
CA ILE A 228 -2.34 -10.45 -7.85
C ILE A 228 -1.83 -9.03 -8.09
N ASN A 229 -2.56 -8.03 -7.60
CA ASN A 229 -2.26 -6.66 -7.93
C ASN A 229 -2.41 -5.68 -6.76
N HIS A 230 -1.75 -4.54 -6.90
CA HIS A 230 -2.00 -3.39 -6.04
C HIS A 230 -1.78 -2.10 -6.84
N THR A 231 -2.61 -1.10 -6.55
CA THR A 231 -2.46 0.26 -7.08
C THR A 231 -2.06 1.20 -5.96
N GLY A 232 -1.26 2.22 -6.26
CA GLY A 232 -0.86 3.23 -5.29
C GLY A 232 -1.04 4.62 -5.87
N SER A 233 -1.59 5.54 -5.07
CA SER A 233 -1.60 6.97 -5.38
C SER A 233 -1.39 7.78 -4.12
N ASN A 234 -0.70 8.91 -4.28
CA ASN A 234 -0.57 9.93 -3.23
C ASN A 234 -1.20 11.28 -3.64
N GLY A 235 -2.05 11.26 -4.68
CA GLY A 235 -2.65 12.47 -5.26
C GLY A 235 -1.80 13.16 -6.32
N TYR A 236 -0.58 12.70 -6.61
CA TYR A 236 0.24 13.23 -7.71
C TYR A 236 0.97 12.16 -8.50
N SER A 237 1.50 11.14 -7.83
CA SER A 237 2.06 9.95 -8.46
C SER A 237 1.03 8.83 -8.47
N TYR A 238 1.14 7.94 -9.44
CA TYR A 238 0.38 6.69 -9.50
C TYR A 238 1.32 5.54 -9.86
N ALA A 239 1.12 4.40 -9.22
CA ALA A 239 1.87 3.18 -9.54
C ALA A 239 0.95 1.96 -9.51
N THR A 240 1.36 0.94 -10.24
CA THR A 240 0.68 -0.35 -10.26
C THR A 240 1.70 -1.48 -10.20
N PHE A 241 1.34 -2.53 -9.51
CA PHE A 241 2.07 -3.79 -9.48
C PHE A 241 1.08 -4.88 -9.92
N ASP A 242 1.33 -5.55 -11.05
CA ASP A 242 0.50 -6.67 -11.53
C ASP A 242 1.36 -7.92 -11.65
N TYR A 243 0.99 -8.99 -10.95
CA TYR A 243 1.68 -10.27 -10.98
C TYR A 243 0.72 -11.41 -11.38
N TYR A 244 1.15 -12.21 -12.35
CA TYR A 244 0.45 -13.37 -12.90
C TYR A 244 1.27 -14.63 -12.62
N PRO A 245 0.98 -15.34 -11.52
CA PRO A 245 1.76 -16.51 -11.08
C PRO A 245 1.89 -17.61 -12.13
N GLU A 246 0.82 -17.88 -12.86
CA GLU A 246 0.70 -19.01 -13.78
C GLU A 246 1.66 -18.92 -14.98
N VAL A 247 2.06 -17.71 -15.36
CA VAL A 247 2.94 -17.43 -16.51
C VAL A 247 4.22 -16.71 -16.11
N GLY A 248 4.50 -16.62 -14.80
CA GLY A 248 5.71 -15.98 -14.27
C GLY A 248 5.90 -14.51 -14.71
N LEU A 249 4.80 -13.79 -14.93
CA LEU A 249 4.82 -12.41 -15.46
C LEU A 249 4.58 -11.39 -14.35
N PHE A 250 5.44 -10.40 -14.27
CA PHE A 250 5.27 -9.21 -13.45
C PHE A 250 5.33 -7.94 -14.30
N ILE A 251 4.41 -7.01 -14.07
CA ILE A 251 4.38 -5.70 -14.72
C ILE A 251 4.30 -4.60 -13.66
N PHE A 252 5.34 -3.75 -13.62
CA PHE A 252 5.33 -2.51 -12.84
C PHE A 252 5.10 -1.32 -13.77
N THR A 253 4.25 -0.37 -13.35
CA THR A 253 4.21 0.95 -13.98
C THR A 253 4.15 2.03 -12.92
N ALA A 254 4.75 3.18 -13.21
CA ALA A 254 4.67 4.37 -12.37
C ALA A 254 4.57 5.62 -13.26
N SER A 255 3.81 6.60 -12.78
CA SER A 255 3.67 7.91 -13.39
C SER A 255 3.74 8.99 -12.31
N ASN A 256 4.37 10.10 -12.67
CA ASN A 256 4.50 11.31 -11.85
C ASN A 256 3.58 12.44 -12.35
N ASP A 257 2.59 12.16 -13.20
CA ASP A 257 1.60 13.14 -13.67
C ASP A 257 0.18 12.59 -13.45
N ILE A 258 -0.59 13.22 -12.55
CA ILE A 258 -1.95 12.80 -12.23
C ILE A 258 -3.01 13.24 -13.24
N ASP A 259 -2.77 14.33 -13.95
CA ASP A 259 -3.76 14.85 -14.90
C ASP A 259 -3.67 14.16 -16.25
N ASN A 260 -2.45 13.75 -16.62
CA ASN A 260 -2.15 13.15 -17.92
C ASN A 260 -1.49 11.79 -17.75
N TYR A 261 -2.07 10.94 -16.90
CA TYR A 261 -1.68 9.53 -16.88
C TYR A 261 -1.71 9.01 -18.31
N PRO A 262 -0.65 8.33 -18.78
CA PRO A 262 -0.66 7.73 -20.09
C PRO A 262 -1.65 6.56 -20.07
N HIS A 263 -2.93 6.86 -20.29
CA HIS A 263 -4.01 5.87 -20.37
C HIS A 263 -3.59 4.67 -21.23
N PRO A 264 -2.98 4.86 -22.42
CA PRO A 264 -2.48 3.75 -23.24
C PRO A 264 -1.47 2.84 -22.52
N LEU A 265 -0.61 3.37 -21.63
CA LEU A 265 0.34 2.57 -20.86
C LEU A 265 -0.39 1.54 -19.98
N LEU A 266 -1.50 1.94 -19.35
CA LEU A 266 -2.26 1.10 -18.43
C LEU A 266 -3.28 0.22 -19.13
N THR A 267 -3.92 0.72 -20.20
CA THR A 267 -5.06 0.05 -20.85
C THR A 267 -4.71 -0.69 -22.13
N GLU A 268 -3.56 -0.42 -22.75
CA GLU A 268 -3.17 -1.04 -24.03
C GLU A 268 -1.88 -1.85 -23.90
N ILE A 269 -0.83 -1.28 -23.28
CA ILE A 269 0.49 -1.94 -23.22
C ILE A 269 0.44 -3.15 -22.29
N LYS A 270 -0.17 -3.06 -21.11
CA LYS A 270 -0.21 -4.20 -20.18
C LYS A 270 -0.97 -5.40 -20.76
N PRO A 271 -2.18 -5.24 -21.34
CA PRO A 271 -2.83 -6.34 -22.05
C PRO A 271 -1.95 -6.92 -23.16
N SER A 272 -1.33 -6.07 -23.98
CA SER A 272 -0.47 -6.53 -25.08
C SER A 272 0.74 -7.35 -24.60
N VAL A 273 1.36 -6.95 -23.49
CA VAL A 273 2.46 -7.70 -22.87
C VAL A 273 1.98 -9.06 -22.38
N LEU A 274 0.84 -9.11 -21.67
CA LEU A 274 0.25 -10.35 -21.19
C LEU A 274 -0.08 -11.29 -22.35
N GLU A 275 -0.78 -10.81 -23.38
CA GLU A 275 -1.13 -11.59 -24.57
C GLU A 275 0.12 -12.13 -25.27
N THR A 276 1.18 -11.32 -25.36
CA THR A 276 2.44 -11.75 -26.00
C THR A 276 3.14 -12.86 -25.20
N VAL A 277 3.17 -12.75 -23.87
CA VAL A 277 3.80 -13.78 -23.01
C VAL A 277 2.96 -15.05 -23.02
N VAL A 278 1.64 -14.95 -22.88
CA VAL A 278 0.72 -16.09 -22.94
C VAL A 278 0.81 -16.80 -24.29
N ALA A 279 0.87 -16.06 -25.39
CA ALA A 279 1.02 -16.65 -26.72
C ALA A 279 2.35 -17.41 -26.88
N LYS A 280 3.42 -16.97 -26.23
CA LYS A 280 4.71 -17.69 -26.20
C LYS A 280 4.66 -18.94 -25.34
N ASP A 281 4.10 -18.85 -24.14
CA ASP A 281 3.95 -20.00 -23.22
C ASP A 281 3.11 -21.13 -23.85
N LEU A 282 2.06 -20.78 -24.60
CA LEU A 282 1.25 -21.76 -25.34
C LEU A 282 1.95 -22.33 -26.59
N ALA A 283 3.00 -21.67 -27.08
CA ALA A 283 3.72 -22.05 -28.29
C ALA A 283 5.00 -22.88 -28.01
N GLU A 284 5.50 -22.89 -26.78
CA GLU A 284 6.61 -23.75 -26.36
C GLU A 284 6.05 -25.05 -25.73
N PRO A 285 6.21 -26.21 -26.40
CA PRO A 285 5.65 -27.50 -25.95
C PRO A 285 6.41 -28.17 -24.80
#